data_AF-A0A5P1EFV0-F1
#
_entry.id   AF-A0A5P1EFV0-F1
#
_cell.length_a   1.000
_cell.length_b   1.000
_cell.length_c   1.000
_cell.angle_alpha   90.00
_cell.angle_beta   90.00
_cell.angle_gamma   90.00
#
_symmetry.space_group_name_H-M   'P 1'
#
loop_
_entity.id
_entity.type
_entity.pdbx_description
1 polymer ?
#
loop_
_entity_poly.entity_id
_entity_poly.type
_entity_poly.pdbx_seq_one_letter_code
_entity_poly.pdbx_strand_id
1 'polypeptide(L)'
;MWRVLAGQFGVEFVEFEGEGDRVKLADLMKGKEEVWDEIVRENELLPTKLEEVGSWGFVDAVLNVEESHLGSMNKSKEHGFLGFRNSVTSFVSWIDKAKAFKVVPP
;
A
#
# COMPACT_ATOMS: atom_id res chain seq x y z
N MET A 1 -6.43 -4.78 7.36
CA MET A 1 -5.63 -3.62 6.89
C MET A 1 -6.43 -2.72 5.95
N TRP A 2 -7.21 -3.26 5.01
CA TRP A 2 -7.99 -2.46 4.05
C TRP A 2 -8.95 -1.42 4.63
N ARG A 3 -9.68 -1.72 5.72
CA ARG A 3 -10.49 -0.69 6.40
C ARG A 3 -9.66 0.51 6.87
N VAL A 4 -8.41 0.28 7.29
CA VAL A 4 -7.48 1.36 7.70
C VAL A 4 -7.05 2.16 6.47
N LEU A 5 -6.67 1.49 5.38
CA LEU A 5 -6.29 2.16 4.14
C LEU A 5 -7.44 3.04 3.60
N ALA A 6 -8.65 2.48 3.54
CA ALA A 6 -9.85 3.20 3.09
C ALA A 6 -10.13 4.43 3.97
N GLY A 7 -10.08 4.26 5.29
CA GLY A 7 -10.26 5.37 6.24
C GLY A 7 -9.17 6.46 6.12
N GLN A 8 -7.93 6.10 5.80
CA GLN A 8 -6.85 7.08 5.60
C GLN A 8 -7.08 7.96 4.38
N PHE A 9 -7.75 7.48 3.33
CA PHE A 9 -8.03 8.25 2.11
C PHE A 9 -9.49 8.70 2.00
N GLY A 10 -10.31 8.45 3.03
CA GLY A 10 -11.72 8.82 3.02
C GLY A 10 -12.56 8.14 1.95
N VAL A 11 -12.15 6.95 1.49
CA VAL A 11 -12.87 6.17 0.46
C VAL A 11 -13.71 5.05 1.09
N GLU A 12 -14.73 4.62 0.38
CA GLU A 12 -15.56 3.49 0.80
C GLU A 12 -14.74 2.19 0.86
N PHE A 13 -14.93 1.41 1.91
CA PHE A 13 -14.37 0.08 2.02
C PHE A 13 -15.34 -0.95 1.43
N VAL A 14 -14.86 -1.71 0.45
CA VAL A 14 -15.59 -2.85 -0.14
C VAL A 14 -15.01 -4.15 0.39
N GLU A 15 -15.88 -5.08 0.81
CA GLU A 15 -15.48 -6.40 1.29
C GLU A 15 -15.04 -7.31 0.13
N PHE A 16 -14.18 -8.27 0.44
CA PHE A 16 -13.76 -9.31 -0.50
C PHE A 16 -14.75 -10.47 -0.39
N GLU A 17 -15.52 -10.78 -1.43
CA GLU A 17 -16.57 -11.80 -1.38
C GLU A 17 -16.09 -13.19 -1.84
N GLY A 18 -14.85 -13.30 -2.33
CA GLY A 18 -14.17 -14.57 -2.57
C GLY A 18 -13.29 -14.58 -3.83
N GLU A 19 -12.81 -15.76 -4.21
CA GLU A 19 -11.89 -15.97 -5.34
C GLU A 19 -12.39 -15.39 -6.69
N GLY A 20 -13.71 -15.31 -6.88
CA GLY A 20 -14.33 -14.73 -8.07
C GLY A 20 -14.10 -13.22 -8.23
N ASP A 21 -13.77 -12.51 -7.14
CA ASP A 21 -13.53 -11.07 -7.12
C ASP A 21 -12.04 -10.72 -7.21
N ARG A 22 -11.16 -11.71 -7.41
CA ARG A 22 -9.73 -11.45 -7.56
C ARG A 22 -9.50 -10.65 -8.83
N VAL A 23 -8.95 -9.46 -8.64
CA VAL A 23 -8.53 -8.54 -9.71
C VAL A 23 -7.03 -8.36 -9.65
N LYS A 24 -6.42 -8.13 -10.82
CA LYS A 24 -5.04 -7.67 -10.92
C LYS A 24 -5.03 -6.16 -10.91
N LEU A 25 -4.40 -5.57 -9.91
CA LEU A 25 -4.22 -4.12 -9.84
C LEU A 25 -3.40 -3.62 -11.02
N ALA A 26 -2.46 -4.41 -11.55
CA ALA A 26 -1.72 -4.05 -12.75
C ALA A 26 -2.64 -3.83 -13.96
N ASP A 27 -3.71 -4.62 -14.10
CA ASP A 27 -4.68 -4.48 -15.19
C ASP A 27 -5.59 -3.25 -14.95
N LEU A 28 -6.01 -3.01 -13.71
CA LEU A 28 -6.86 -1.87 -13.33
C LEU A 28 -6.14 -0.51 -13.45
N MET A 29 -4.84 -0.49 -13.15
CA MET A 29 -4.02 0.73 -13.15
C MET A 29 -3.39 1.03 -14.51
N LYS A 30 -3.52 0.14 -15.49
CA LYS A 30 -3.05 0.37 -16.86
C LYS A 30 -3.81 1.54 -17.50
N GLY A 31 -3.10 2.49 -18.09
CA GLY A 31 -3.73 3.65 -18.73
C GLY A 31 -4.18 4.73 -17.74
N LYS A 32 -3.72 4.68 -16.49
CA LYS A 32 -4.05 5.69 -15.45
C LYS A 32 -2.94 6.72 -15.25
N GLU A 33 -1.96 6.77 -16.16
CA GLU A 33 -0.81 7.69 -16.09
C GLU A 33 -1.29 9.15 -16.12
N GLU A 34 -2.18 9.51 -17.05
CA GLU A 34 -2.71 10.88 -17.16
C GLU A 34 -3.55 11.28 -15.94
N VAL A 35 -4.30 10.32 -15.36
CA VAL A 35 -5.06 10.56 -14.13
C VAL A 35 -4.12 10.83 -12.95
N TRP A 36 -3.00 10.11 -12.89
CA TRP A 36 -1.99 10.36 -11.87
C TRP A 36 -1.32 11.74 -12.04
N ASP A 37 -0.98 12.11 -13.28
CA ASP A 37 -0.42 13.44 -13.58
C ASP A 37 -1.37 14.57 -13.17
N GLU A 38 -2.68 14.38 -13.38
CA GLU A 38 -3.71 15.31 -12.92
C GLU A 38 -3.73 15.40 -11.39
N ILE A 39 -3.74 14.27 -10.68
CA ILE A 39 -3.69 14.23 -9.20
C ILE A 39 -2.46 14.95 -8.67
N VAL A 40 -1.29 14.72 -9.27
CA VAL A 40 -0.03 15.37 -8.90
C VAL A 40 -0.12 16.88 -9.07
N ARG A 41 -0.66 17.34 -10.20
CA ARG A 41 -0.84 18.77 -10.48
C ARG A 41 -1.81 19.43 -9.50
N GLU A 42 -2.98 18.82 -9.27
CA GLU A 42 -4.05 19.42 -8.47
C GLU A 42 -3.74 19.47 -6.98
N ASN A 43 -2.99 18.49 -6.47
CA ASN A 43 -2.62 18.41 -5.07
C ASN A 43 -1.21 18.94 -4.77
N GLU A 44 -0.55 19.54 -5.77
CA GLU A 44 0.81 20.08 -5.69
C GLU A 44 1.81 19.07 -5.10
N LEU A 45 1.75 17.84 -5.62
CA LEU A 45 2.57 16.71 -5.18
C LEU A 45 3.98 16.78 -5.79
N LEU A 46 4.87 15.91 -5.32
CA LEU A 46 6.14 15.67 -5.98
C LEU A 46 5.91 15.17 -7.41
N PRO A 47 6.64 15.71 -8.41
CA PRO A 47 6.46 15.33 -9.81
C PRO A 47 7.00 13.92 -10.01
N THR A 48 6.09 12.95 -9.96
CA THR A 48 6.38 11.52 -10.06
C THR A 48 5.49 10.90 -11.12
N LYS A 49 6.01 9.91 -11.83
CA LYS A 49 5.19 9.12 -12.76
C LYS A 49 4.54 7.94 -12.05
N LEU A 50 3.41 7.48 -12.57
CA LEU A 50 2.65 6.39 -11.96
C LEU A 50 3.50 5.12 -11.81
N GLU A 51 4.34 4.80 -12.79
CA GLU A 51 5.23 3.62 -12.78
C GLU A 51 6.39 3.74 -11.79
N GLU A 52 6.74 4.94 -11.34
CA GLU A 52 7.82 5.18 -10.38
C GLU A 52 7.36 4.92 -8.93
N VAL A 53 6.08 5.20 -8.66
CA VAL A 53 5.48 5.09 -7.30
C VAL A 53 4.50 3.92 -7.16
N GLY A 54 4.00 3.38 -8.28
CA GLY A 54 3.04 2.30 -8.35
C GLY A 54 3.65 1.00 -8.87
N SER A 55 4.17 0.16 -7.98
CA SER A 55 4.71 -1.16 -8.33
C SER A 55 3.60 -2.23 -8.38
N TRP A 56 2.68 -2.14 -9.35
CA TRP A 56 1.46 -2.96 -9.37
C TRP A 56 1.70 -4.46 -9.44
N GLY A 57 2.68 -4.91 -10.25
CA GLY A 57 3.04 -6.32 -10.33
C GLY A 57 3.58 -6.89 -9.01
N PHE A 58 4.27 -6.06 -8.21
CA PHE A 58 4.69 -6.45 -6.87
C PHE A 58 3.50 -6.57 -5.92
N VAL A 59 2.55 -5.62 -5.97
CA VAL A 59 1.33 -5.69 -5.14
C VAL A 59 0.51 -6.94 -5.49
N ASP A 60 0.32 -7.22 -6.78
CA ASP A 60 -0.38 -8.42 -7.22
C ASP A 60 0.33 -9.70 -6.75
N ALA A 61 1.66 -9.74 -6.81
CA ALA A 61 2.43 -10.89 -6.32
C ALA A 61 2.30 -11.10 -4.81
N VAL A 62 2.17 -10.03 -4.00
CA VAL A 62 2.04 -10.11 -2.54
C VAL A 62 0.60 -10.45 -2.12
N LEU A 63 -0.40 -9.87 -2.77
CA LEU A 63 -1.81 -10.05 -2.37
C LEU A 63 -2.41 -11.37 -2.87
N ASN A 64 -1.87 -11.96 -3.94
CA ASN A 64 -2.35 -13.23 -4.49
C ASN A 64 -1.59 -14.46 -3.98
N VAL A 65 -0.76 -14.31 -2.94
CA VAL A 65 -0.13 -15.47 -2.31
C VAL A 65 -1.19 -16.30 -1.58
N GLU A 66 -1.25 -17.59 -1.89
CA GLU A 66 -2.24 -18.52 -1.29
C GLU A 66 -2.08 -18.68 0.23
N GLU A 67 -0.84 -18.58 0.72
CA GLU A 67 -0.51 -18.75 2.13
C GLU A 67 0.32 -17.58 2.71
N SER A 68 0.02 -17.23 3.95
CA SER A 68 0.79 -16.23 4.68
C SER A 68 2.16 -16.77 5.05
N HIS A 69 3.22 -16.14 4.53
CA HIS A 69 4.60 -16.50 4.84
C HIS A 69 5.02 -15.83 6.16
N LEU A 70 4.88 -16.55 7.28
CA LEU A 70 5.28 -16.06 8.60
C LEU A 70 6.73 -16.44 8.94
N GLY A 71 7.51 -15.45 9.38
CA GLY A 71 8.85 -15.66 9.93
C GLY A 71 8.87 -15.70 11.46
N SER A 72 9.86 -16.37 12.04
CA SER A 72 10.12 -16.35 13.49
C SER A 72 11.20 -15.34 13.85
N MET A 73 10.91 -14.49 14.84
CA MET A 73 11.88 -13.54 15.41
C MET A 73 12.70 -14.11 16.58
N ASN A 74 12.58 -15.41 16.89
CA ASN A 74 13.22 -16.00 18.07
C ASN A 74 14.74 -15.83 18.05
N LYS A 75 15.40 -16.19 16.93
CA LYS A 75 16.85 -16.01 16.78
C LYS A 75 17.27 -14.56 17.04
N SER A 76 16.60 -13.58 16.43
CA SER A 76 16.93 -12.17 16.64
C SER A 76 16.77 -11.75 18.11
N LYS A 77 15.70 -12.18 18.79
CA LYS A 77 15.46 -11.89 20.21
C LYS A 77 16.48 -12.56 21.13
N GLU A 78 16.81 -13.83 20.86
CA GLU A 78 17.84 -14.60 21.57
C GLU A 78 19.22 -13.94 21.43
N HIS A 79 19.47 -13.26 20.30
CA HIS A 79 20.69 -12.51 20.03
C HIS A 79 20.57 -11.00 20.36
N GLY A 80 19.60 -10.61 21.19
CA GLY A 80 19.53 -9.27 21.80
C GLY A 80 18.75 -8.20 21.04
N PHE A 81 18.15 -8.53 19.88
CA PHE A 81 17.28 -7.60 19.17
C PHE A 81 15.83 -7.70 19.67
N LEU A 82 15.44 -6.74 20.51
CA LEU A 82 14.11 -6.68 21.13
C LEU A 82 13.16 -5.66 20.47
N GLY A 83 13.62 -4.99 19.41
CA GLY A 83 12.83 -4.03 18.68
C GLY A 83 11.62 -4.69 18.00
N PHE A 84 10.44 -4.12 18.19
CA PHE A 84 9.24 -4.53 17.47
C PHE A 84 8.43 -3.30 17.03
N ARG A 85 7.44 -3.54 16.17
CA ARG A 85 6.44 -2.54 15.78
C ARG A 85 5.07 -3.18 15.82
N ASN A 86 4.06 -2.40 16.17
CA ASN A 86 2.68 -2.76 15.88
C ASN A 86 2.43 -2.45 14.40
N SER A 87 2.15 -3.49 13.60
CA SER A 87 2.03 -3.38 12.15
C SER A 87 0.93 -2.42 11.70
N VAL A 88 -0.19 -2.30 12.45
CA VAL A 88 -1.27 -1.37 12.10
C VAL A 88 -0.83 0.08 12.29
N THR A 89 -0.25 0.40 13.44
CA THR A 89 0.26 1.77 13.69
C THR A 89 1.43 2.11 12.76
N SER A 90 2.28 1.13 12.42
CA SER A 90 3.36 1.32 11.47
C SER A 90 2.83 1.58 10.06
N PHE A 91 1.78 0.88 9.64
CA PHE A 91 1.15 1.09 8.33
C PHE A 91 0.59 2.50 8.21
N VAL A 92 -0.15 2.98 9.22
CA VAL A 92 -0.64 4.37 9.28
C VAL A 92 0.52 5.36 9.22
N SER A 93 1.57 5.16 10.02
CA SER A 93 2.74 6.04 10.00
C SER A 93 3.45 6.12 8.64
N TRP A 94 3.49 5.04 7.87
CA TRP A 94 4.05 5.06 6.51
C TRP A 94 3.17 5.79 5.51
N ILE A 95 1.83 5.67 5.64
CA ILE A 95 0.88 6.47 4.85
C ILE A 95 1.04 7.95 5.20
N ASP A 96 1.03 8.30 6.49
CA ASP A 96 1.22 9.68 6.96
C ASP A 96 2.52 10.28 6.45
N LYS A 97 3.59 9.47 6.41
CA LYS A 97 4.87 9.89 5.85
C LYS A 97 4.77 10.13 4.34
N ALA A 98 4.12 9.26 3.58
CA ALA A 98 3.91 9.49 2.14
C ALA A 98 3.12 10.79 1.86
N LYS A 99 2.11 11.07 2.68
CA LYS A 99 1.34 12.33 2.63
C LYS A 99 2.20 13.55 3.00
N ALA A 100 2.94 13.47 4.10
CA ALA A 100 3.79 14.55 4.59
C ALA A 100 4.90 14.93 3.58
N PHE A 101 5.41 13.94 2.84
CA PHE A 101 6.39 14.14 1.76
C PHE A 101 5.74 14.45 0.41
N LYS A 102 4.42 14.63 0.36
CA LYS A 102 3.66 14.95 -0.86
C LYS A 102 3.87 13.94 -1.99
N VAL A 103 3.99 12.66 -1.66
CA VAL A 103 3.99 11.57 -2.66
C VAL A 103 2.55 11.20 -3.05
N VAL A 104 1.63 11.28 -2.08
CA VAL A 104 0.19 11.04 -2.28
C VAL A 104 -0.60 12.19 -1.66
N PRO A 105 -1.87 12.40 -2.08
CA PRO A 105 -2.74 13.41 -1.50
C PRO A 105 -2.98 13.22 0.01
N PRO A 106 -3.25 14.31 0.75
CA PRO A 106 -3.53 14.28 2.19
C PRO A 106 -4.79 13.50 2.56
#